data_AF-A0A916ZIU7-F1
#
_entry.id   AF-A0A916ZIU7-F1
#
_cell.length_a   1.000
_cell.length_b   1.000
_cell.length_c   1.000
_cell.angle_alpha   90.00
_cell.angle_beta   90.00
_cell.angle_gamma   90.00
#
_symmetry.space_group_name_H-M   'P 1'
#
loop_
_entity.id
_entity.type
_entity.pdbx_description
1 polymer ?
#
loop_
_entity_poly.entity_id
_entity_poly.type
_entity_poly.pdbx_seq_one_letter_code
_entity_poly.pdbx_strand_id
1 'polypeptide(L)' 'MMTSPSFAAKEHLNLAAKLADLKDDHYRILLALGALSELLIEKGLMTEEELEQKTAMLDVQLDALIDASLHPMA' A
#
# COMPACT_ATOMS: atom_id res chain seq x y z
N MET A 1 2.25 16.32 41.71
CA MET A 1 2.74 15.54 40.56
C MET A 1 1.51 15.17 39.73
N MET A 2 1.21 15.92 38.67
CA MET A 2 0.07 15.66 37.78
C MET A 2 0.58 15.76 36.35
N THR A 3 0.93 14.64 35.75
CA THR A 3 1.24 14.55 34.32
C THR A 3 -0.05 14.79 33.56
N SER A 4 -0.14 15.95 32.87
CA SER A 4 -1.37 16.35 32.19
C SER A 4 -1.66 15.41 31.00
N PRO A 5 -2.83 14.75 30.93
CA PRO A 5 -3.19 13.80 29.86
C PRO A 5 -3.35 14.42 28.47
N SER A 6 -3.14 15.74 28.35
CA SER A 6 -3.31 16.52 27.11
C SER A 6 -2.22 16.26 26.07
N PHE A 7 -0.99 15.92 26.47
CA PHE A 7 0.11 15.73 25.51
C PHE A 7 -0.04 14.41 24.73
N ALA A 8 -0.30 13.30 25.43
CA ALA A 8 -0.55 12.00 24.80
C ALA A 8 -1.79 12.05 23.88
N ALA A 9 -2.88 12.70 24.30
CA ALA A 9 -4.07 12.87 23.47
C ALA A 9 -3.79 13.66 22.17
N LYS A 10 -2.94 14.68 22.22
CA LYS A 10 -2.50 15.45 21.05
C LYS A 10 -1.59 14.65 20.11
N GLU A 11 -0.71 13.82 20.65
CA GLU A 11 0.11 12.91 19.84
C GLU A 11 -0.73 11.86 19.12
N HIS A 12 -1.68 11.23 19.81
CA HIS A 12 -2.61 10.28 19.18
C HIS A 12 -3.46 10.92 18.09
N LEU A 13 -3.94 12.15 18.30
CA LEU A 13 -4.68 12.90 17.29
C LEU A 13 -3.81 13.22 16.07
N ASN A 14 -2.58 13.66 16.26
CA ASN A 14 -1.64 13.91 15.16
C ASN A 14 -1.31 12.63 14.37
N LEU A 15 -1.19 11.50 15.06
CA LEU A 15 -0.93 10.20 14.43
C LEU A 15 -2.15 9.74 13.61
N ALA A 16 -3.36 9.90 14.16
CA ALA A 16 -4.60 9.62 13.46
C ALA A 16 -4.81 10.54 12.23
N ALA A 17 -4.44 11.83 12.34
CA ALA A 17 -4.50 12.77 11.23
C ALA A 17 -3.54 12.38 10.10
N LYS A 18 -2.29 12.05 10.43
CA LYS A 18 -1.31 11.55 9.45
C LYS A 18 -1.76 10.24 8.79
N LEU A 19 -2.43 9.35 9.53
CA LEU A 19 -2.98 8.12 8.99
C LEU A 19 -4.15 8.40 8.03
N ALA A 20 -4.98 9.39 8.33
CA ALA A 20 -6.06 9.83 7.46
C ALA A 20 -5.53 10.45 6.16
N ASP A 21 -4.55 11.35 6.25
CA ASP A 21 -3.89 11.93 5.07
C ASP A 21 -3.24 10.84 4.21
N LEU A 22 -2.53 9.89 4.84
CA LEU A 22 -1.91 8.77 4.14
C LEU A 22 -2.95 7.90 3.42
N LYS A 23 -4.10 7.65 4.07
CA LYS A 23 -5.20 6.89 3.48
C LYS A 23 -5.79 7.62 2.26
N ASP A 24 -5.98 8.93 2.34
CA ASP A 24 -6.52 9.72 1.24
C ASP A 24 -5.56 9.81 0.05
N ASP A 25 -4.26 9.98 0.31
CA ASP A 25 -3.22 9.99 -0.72
C ASP A 25 -3.06 8.61 -1.37
N HIS A 26 -3.01 7.54 -0.58
CA HIS A 26 -2.96 6.17 -1.09
C HIS A 26 -4.20 5.82 -1.91
N TYR A 27 -5.39 6.26 -1.46
CA TYR A 27 -6.62 6.06 -2.20
C TYR A 27 -6.58 6.74 -3.57
N ARG A 28 -6.12 8.00 -3.64
CA ARG A 28 -5.97 8.74 -4.90
C ARG A 28 -4.96 8.08 -5.84
N ILE A 29 -3.83 7.61 -5.31
CA ILE A 29 -2.82 6.90 -6.10
C ILE A 29 -3.39 5.59 -6.64
N LEU A 30 -4.07 4.81 -5.82
CA LEU A 30 -4.67 3.54 -6.24
C LEU A 30 -5.75 3.75 -7.29
N LEU A 31 -6.59 4.78 -7.13
CA LEU A 31 -7.60 5.16 -8.12
C LEU A 31 -6.97 5.58 -9.45
N ALA A 32 -5.91 6.40 -9.41
CA ALA A 32 -5.19 6.82 -10.61
C ALA A 32 -4.50 5.64 -11.31
N LEU A 33 -3.92 4.71 -10.54
CA LEU A 33 -3.32 3.49 -11.05
C LEU A 33 -4.37 2.58 -11.70
N GLY A 34 -5.52 2.39 -11.07
CA GLY A 34 -6.63 1.63 -11.63
C GLY A 34 -7.12 2.24 -12.95
N ALA A 35 -7.38 3.55 -12.97
CA ALA A 35 -7.78 4.26 -14.18
C ALA A 35 -6.72 4.19 -15.29
N LEU A 36 -5.43 4.24 -14.95
CA LEU A 36 -4.34 4.06 -15.91
C LEU A 36 -4.34 2.63 -16.48
N SER A 37 -4.47 1.61 -15.64
CA SER A 37 -4.53 0.21 -16.07
C SER A 37 -5.71 -0.04 -17.01
N GLU A 38 -6.90 0.46 -16.67
CA GLU A 38 -8.09 0.38 -17.53
C GLU A 38 -7.84 1.05 -18.89
N LEU A 39 -7.30 2.27 -18.91
CA LEU A 39 -6.98 2.97 -20.16
C LEU A 39 -5.95 2.24 -21.02
N LEU A 40 -4.97 1.57 -20.41
CA LEU A 40 -3.97 0.79 -21.14
C LEU A 40 -4.58 -0.48 -21.75
N ILE A 41 -5.51 -1.13 -21.05
CA ILE A 41 -6.29 -2.27 -21.55
C ILE A 41 -7.21 -1.84 -22.71
N GLU A 42 -7.96 -0.76 -22.53
CA GLU A 42 -8.85 -0.21 -23.57
C GLU A 42 -8.08 0.18 -24.85
N LYS A 43 -6.85 0.65 -24.71
CA LYS A 43 -5.96 0.96 -25.84
C LYS A 43 -5.31 -0.27 -26.47
N GLY A 44 -5.53 -1.46 -25.91
CA GLY A 44 -4.93 -2.72 -26.37
C GLY A 44 -3.43 -2.80 -26.15
N LEU A 45 -2.88 -2.00 -25.21
CA LEU A 45 -1.45 -2.00 -24.88
C LEU A 45 -1.07 -3.11 -23.91
N MET A 46 -2.04 -3.65 -23.18
CA MET A 46 -1.95 -4.86 -22.36
C MET A 46 -3.33 -5.52 -22.27
N THR A 47 -3.38 -6.78 -21.85
CA THR A 47 -4.64 -7.48 -21.53
C THR A 47 -4.88 -7.56 -20.03
N GLU A 48 -6.12 -7.82 -19.65
CA GLU A 48 -6.49 -8.09 -18.24
C GLU A 48 -5.72 -9.30 -17.70
N GLU A 49 -5.57 -10.36 -18.50
CA GLU A 49 -4.82 -11.56 -18.14
C GLU A 49 -3.33 -11.28 -17.90
N GLU A 50 -2.70 -10.44 -18.73
CA GLU A 50 -1.30 -10.01 -18.53
C GLU A 50 -1.12 -9.25 -17.21
N LEU A 51 -2.10 -8.41 -16.85
CA LEU A 51 -2.11 -7.67 -15.59
C LEU A 51 -2.27 -8.60 -14.38
N GLU A 52 -3.20 -9.56 -14.45
CA GLU A 52 -3.41 -10.57 -13.41
C GLU A 52 -2.18 -11.44 -13.18
N GLN A 53 -1.59 -11.96 -14.27
CA GLN A 53 -0.37 -12.77 -14.20
C GLN A 53 0.79 -11.98 -13.58
N LYS A 54 0.93 -10.70 -13.96
CA LYS A 54 1.99 -9.85 -13.40
C LYS A 54 1.79 -9.57 -11.92
N THR A 55 0.55 -9.36 -11.49
CA THR A 55 0.18 -9.17 -10.07
C THR A 55 0.51 -10.43 -9.27
N ALA A 56 0.05 -11.60 -9.72
CA ALA A 56 0.33 -12.88 -9.06
C ALA A 56 1.84 -13.17 -8.96
N MET A 57 2.61 -12.86 -10.00
CA MET A 57 4.07 -13.01 -9.99
C MET A 57 4.73 -12.08 -8.96
N LEU A 58 4.22 -10.86 -8.76
CA LEU A 58 4.74 -9.93 -7.77
C LEU A 58 4.42 -10.39 -6.34
N ASP A 59 3.23 -10.92 -6.10
CA ASP A 59 2.85 -11.47 -4.79
C ASP A 59 3.76 -12.64 -4.39
N VAL A 60 4.01 -13.59 -5.31
CA VAL A 60 4.93 -14.70 -5.07
C VAL A 60 6.36 -14.22 -4.77
N GLN A 61 6.83 -13.18 -5.46
CA GLN A 61 8.15 -12.60 -5.18
C GLN A 61 8.22 -11.92 -3.83
N LEU A 62 7.13 -11.26 -3.41
CA LEU A 62 7.04 -10.62 -2.11
C LEU A 62 7.06 -11.68 -1.00
N ASP A 63 6.28 -12.74 -1.14
CA ASP A 63 6.26 -13.87 -0.19
C ASP A 63 7.64 -14.51 -0.07
N ALA A 64 8.31 -14.77 -1.21
CA ALA A 64 9.66 -15.31 -1.22
C ALA A 64 10.69 -14.38 -0.53
N LEU A 65 10.54 -13.06 -0.70
CA LEU A 65 11.38 -12.07 -0.01
C LEU A 65 11.12 -12.04 1.49
N ILE A 66 9.85 -12.12 1.90
CA ILE A 66 9.45 -12.19 3.31
C ILE A 66 10.04 -13.45 3.93
N ASP A 67 9.87 -14.62 3.30
CA ASP A 67 10.43 -15.89 3.77
C ASP A 67 11.96 -15.83 3.90
N ALA A 68 12.66 -15.28 2.91
CA ALA A 68 14.11 -15.10 2.95
C ALA A 68 14.56 -14.15 4.08
N SER A 69 13.74 -13.15 4.42
CA SER A 69 14.01 -12.22 5.53
C SER A 69 13.75 -12.83 6.91
N LEU A 70 12.78 -13.74 7.01
CA LEU A 70 12.37 -14.41 8.24
C LEU A 70 13.22 -15.66 8.54
N HIS A 71 13.77 -16.29 7.50
CA HIS A 71 14.71 -17.41 7.60
C HIS A 71 16.04 -17.07 6.93
N PRO A 72 16.83 -16.14 7.51
CA PRO A 72 18.16 -15.86 7.01
C PRO A 72 19.09 -17.02 7.37
N MET A 73 19.14 -18.03 6.50
CA MET A 73 20.13 -19.13 6.50
C MET A 73 20.23 -19.92 7.82
N ALA A 74 19.48 -21.02 7.92
CA ALA A 74 19.83 -22.14 8.80
C ALA A 74 20.79 -23.10 8.08
#